data_AF-A0A7X9HUR0-F1
#
_entry.id   AF-A0A7X9HUR0-F1
#
_cell.length_a   1.000
_cell.length_b   1.000
_cell.length_c   1.000
_cell.angle_alpha   90.00
_cell.angle_beta   90.00
_cell.angle_gamma   90.00
#
_symmetry.space_group_name_H-M   'P 1'
#
loop_
_entity.id
_entity.type
_entity.pdbx_description
1 polymer ?
#
loop_
_entity_poly.entity_id
_entity_poly.type
_entity_poly.pdbx_seq_one_letter_code
_entity_poly.pdbx_strand_id
1 'polypeptide(L)'
;DGTIEEIDDNKLYRVVVGLYSAQVLSIVGEKSFGLLSIQPKTRDGSIITDFEAQIITDTSSGRNNEIKEWLAIARYLQSFEKLNGVPMVPEYYCQTQGRKIVETESDIFSLLSNPNRIALVAYGAILLIFIIILFIIFTIIRRKKNRRRRRRYSSNYIEIRRIK
;
A
#
# COMPACT_ATOMS: atom_id res chain seq x y z
N ASP A 1 -7.35 20.67 11.48
CA ASP A 1 -6.79 21.50 10.39
C ASP A 1 -6.56 20.70 9.09
N GLY A 2 -6.98 19.43 9.02
CA GLY A 2 -6.88 18.63 7.79
C GLY A 2 -5.45 18.28 7.37
N THR A 3 -4.48 18.52 8.24
CA THR A 3 -3.06 18.23 8.03
C THR A 3 -2.81 16.73 8.10
N ILE A 4 -1.96 16.23 7.19
CA ILE A 4 -1.52 14.83 7.20
C ILE A 4 -0.46 14.70 8.29
N GLU A 5 -0.68 13.77 9.21
CA GLU A 5 0.25 13.43 10.27
C GLU A 5 0.60 11.93 10.17
N GLU A 6 1.86 11.58 10.48
CA GLU A 6 2.24 10.19 10.61
C GLU A 6 1.51 9.55 11.80
N ILE A 7 1.15 8.28 11.65
CA ILE A 7 0.51 7.52 12.72
C ILE A 7 1.55 7.25 13.81
N ASP A 8 1.20 7.53 15.05
CA ASP A 8 1.96 7.16 16.22
C ASP A 8 1.43 5.83 16.77
N ASP A 9 2.24 4.78 16.64
CA ASP A 9 1.89 3.43 17.08
C ASP A 9 1.65 3.32 18.60
N ASN A 10 2.12 4.29 19.39
CA ASN A 10 1.92 4.32 20.84
C ASN A 10 0.66 5.09 21.26
N LYS A 11 -0.07 5.68 20.31
CA LYS A 11 -1.25 6.51 20.56
C LYS A 11 -2.54 5.75 20.29
N LEU A 12 -3.53 5.96 21.14
CA LEU A 12 -4.90 5.48 20.90
C LEU A 12 -5.66 6.51 20.05
N TYR A 13 -6.22 6.06 18.94
CA TYR A 13 -7.08 6.84 18.06
C TYR A 13 -8.53 6.45 18.27
N ARG A 14 -9.39 7.45 18.47
CA ARG A 14 -10.83 7.23 18.61
C ARG A 14 -11.44 6.96 17.25
N VAL A 15 -12.03 5.79 17.09
CA VAL A 15 -12.74 5.37 15.88
C VAL A 15 -14.17 4.98 16.23
N VAL A 16 -15.07 5.13 15.26
CA VAL A 16 -16.46 4.65 15.33
C VAL A 16 -16.69 3.82 14.09
N VAL A 17 -17.19 2.60 14.27
CA VAL A 17 -17.41 1.63 13.21
C VAL A 17 -18.68 0.85 13.48
N GLY A 18 -19.30 0.32 12.44
CA GLY A 18 -20.38 -0.65 12.59
C GLY A 18 -19.94 -1.93 13.27
N LEU A 19 -20.86 -2.55 14.02
CA LEU A 19 -20.59 -3.75 14.81
C LEU A 19 -20.01 -4.88 13.95
N TYR A 20 -20.59 -5.13 12.77
CA TYR A 20 -20.09 -6.14 11.84
C TYR A 20 -18.65 -5.85 11.40
N SER A 21 -18.35 -4.61 11.01
CA SER A 21 -17.01 -4.20 10.63
C SER A 21 -16.02 -4.37 11.78
N ALA A 22 -16.43 -4.04 13.01
CA ALA A 22 -15.62 -4.20 14.22
C ALA A 22 -15.25 -5.66 14.49
N GLN A 23 -16.20 -6.58 14.32
CA GLN A 23 -15.98 -8.01 14.50
C GLN A 23 -15.08 -8.60 13.41
N VAL A 24 -15.20 -8.11 12.18
CA VAL A 24 -14.38 -8.57 11.04
C VAL A 24 -12.95 -8.03 11.11
N LEU A 25 -12.71 -6.88 11.74
CA LEU A 25 -11.40 -6.25 11.88
C LEU A 25 -10.32 -7.19 12.46
N SER A 26 -10.69 -8.01 13.45
CA SER A 26 -9.79 -9.02 14.04
C SER A 26 -9.32 -10.06 13.01
N ILE A 27 -10.14 -10.36 12.00
CA ILE A 27 -9.83 -11.32 10.92
C ILE A 27 -8.95 -10.66 9.85
N VAL A 28 -9.13 -9.36 9.60
CA VAL A 28 -8.33 -8.62 8.59
C VAL A 28 -6.85 -8.65 8.93
N GLY A 29 -6.50 -8.57 10.21
CA GLY A 29 -5.11 -8.70 10.66
C GLY A 29 -4.46 -10.00 10.19
N GLU A 30 -5.14 -11.13 10.42
CA GLU A 30 -4.67 -12.46 10.00
C GLU A 30 -4.53 -12.57 8.47
N LYS A 31 -5.50 -12.04 7.72
CA LYS A 31 -5.51 -12.12 6.25
C LYS A 31 -4.53 -11.15 5.59
N SER A 32 -4.08 -10.13 6.30
CA SER A 32 -3.12 -9.15 5.79
C SER A 32 -1.67 -9.65 5.79
N PHE A 33 -1.39 -10.87 6.27
CA PHE A 33 -0.03 -11.41 6.43
C PHE A 33 0.90 -10.49 7.26
N GLY A 34 0.34 -9.82 8.27
CA GLY A 34 1.09 -8.89 9.13
C GLY A 34 1.32 -7.51 8.54
N LEU A 35 0.75 -7.20 7.37
CA LEU A 35 0.78 -5.84 6.80
C LEU A 35 -0.10 -4.86 7.59
N LEU A 36 -1.17 -5.34 8.20
CA LEU A 36 -2.08 -4.55 9.03
C LEU A 36 -2.22 -5.22 10.40
N SER A 37 -1.85 -4.51 11.47
CA SER A 37 -2.05 -4.96 12.85
C SER A 37 -3.03 -4.01 13.54
N ILE A 38 -4.33 -4.28 13.38
CA ILE A 38 -5.38 -3.44 13.98
C ILE A 38 -6.02 -4.21 15.13
N GLN A 39 -5.88 -3.67 16.34
CA GLN A 39 -6.51 -4.21 17.56
C GLN A 39 -7.40 -3.14 18.18
N PRO A 40 -8.73 -3.32 18.20
CA PRO A 40 -9.63 -2.45 18.92
C PRO A 40 -9.32 -2.48 20.42
N LYS A 41 -9.12 -1.30 20.99
CA LYS A 41 -8.81 -1.11 22.41
C LYS A 41 -9.78 -0.13 23.04
N THR A 42 -10.04 -0.33 24.32
CA THR A 42 -10.76 0.61 25.17
C THR A 42 -9.93 1.89 25.38
N ARG A 43 -10.53 2.90 26.01
CA ARG A 43 -9.85 4.18 26.33
C ARG A 43 -8.58 4.01 27.17
N ASP A 44 -8.56 3.00 28.03
CA ASP A 44 -7.44 2.61 28.90
C ASP A 44 -6.42 1.68 28.22
N GLY A 45 -6.67 1.27 26.96
CA GLY A 45 -5.74 0.45 26.18
C GLY A 45 -5.97 -1.06 26.29
N SER A 46 -7.00 -1.50 27.02
CA SER A 46 -7.37 -2.91 27.12
C SER A 46 -7.99 -3.40 25.81
N ILE A 47 -7.67 -4.64 25.39
CA ILE A 47 -8.20 -5.21 24.15
C ILE A 47 -9.70 -5.46 24.30
N ILE A 48 -10.49 -5.05 23.30
CA ILE A 48 -11.93 -5.27 23.28
C ILE A 48 -12.20 -6.69 22.78
N THR A 49 -12.87 -7.50 23.61
CA THR A 49 -13.35 -8.84 23.24
C THR A 49 -14.86 -8.89 23.07
N ASP A 50 -15.59 -8.05 23.82
CA ASP A 50 -17.04 -7.89 23.71
C ASP A 50 -17.35 -6.54 23.06
N PHE A 51 -17.67 -6.58 21.76
CA PHE A 51 -18.02 -5.40 20.99
C PHE A 51 -19.43 -4.88 21.29
N GLU A 52 -20.34 -5.73 21.74
CA GLU A 52 -21.72 -5.32 22.04
C GLU A 52 -21.76 -4.43 23.29
N ALA A 53 -20.89 -4.71 24.27
CA ALA A 53 -20.69 -3.84 25.42
C ALA A 53 -20.14 -2.44 25.05
N GLN A 54 -19.64 -2.25 23.83
CA GLN A 54 -19.10 -0.97 23.35
C GLN A 54 -20.10 -0.20 22.45
N ILE A 55 -21.33 -0.68 22.31
CA ILE A 55 -22.36 -0.02 21.50
C ILE A 55 -22.68 1.36 22.09
N ILE A 56 -22.65 2.38 21.24
CA ILE A 56 -23.01 3.74 21.62
C ILE A 56 -24.53 3.88 21.56
N THR A 57 -25.12 4.35 22.66
CA THR A 57 -26.55 4.54 22.78
C THR A 57 -26.91 5.98 23.15
N ASP A 58 -28.06 6.43 22.67
CA ASP A 58 -28.69 7.68 23.07
C ASP A 58 -29.66 7.40 24.22
N THR A 59 -29.45 8.08 25.34
CA THR A 59 -30.27 7.98 26.56
C THR A 59 -31.14 9.21 26.82
N SER A 60 -31.07 10.23 25.95
CA SER A 60 -31.76 11.52 26.13
C SER A 60 -33.29 11.41 26.19
N SER A 61 -33.85 10.37 25.56
CA SER A 61 -35.29 10.09 25.52
C SER A 61 -35.77 9.13 26.62
N GLY A 62 -34.90 8.77 27.56
CA GLY A 62 -35.20 7.78 28.61
C GLY A 62 -35.25 6.32 28.12
N ARG A 63 -35.00 6.08 26.82
CA ARG A 63 -34.81 4.76 26.22
C ARG A 63 -33.34 4.58 25.85
N ASN A 64 -32.83 3.36 25.92
CA ASN A 64 -31.46 3.03 25.55
C ASN A 64 -31.40 2.66 24.06
N ASN A 65 -31.48 3.67 23.18
CA ASN A 65 -31.54 3.43 21.74
C ASN A 65 -30.12 3.43 21.14
N GLU A 66 -29.76 2.37 20.43
CA GLU A 66 -28.51 2.32 19.67
C GLU A 66 -28.44 3.46 18.64
N ILE A 67 -27.31 4.18 18.64
CA ILE A 67 -27.03 5.20 17.64
C ILE A 67 -26.54 4.50 16.37
N LYS A 68 -27.30 4.65 15.28
CA LYS A 68 -26.91 4.15 13.97
C LYS A 68 -25.91 5.10 13.30
N GLU A 69 -24.91 4.54 12.60
CA GLU A 69 -23.85 5.32 11.94
C GLU A 69 -24.38 6.40 10.98
N TRP A 70 -25.44 6.08 10.22
CA TRP A 70 -26.04 7.03 9.28
C TRP A 70 -26.60 8.28 9.97
N LEU A 71 -26.97 8.22 11.26
CA LEU A 71 -27.44 9.37 12.02
C LEU A 71 -26.30 10.38 12.22
N ALA A 72 -25.08 9.92 12.48
CA ALA A 72 -23.91 10.78 12.61
C ALA A 72 -23.64 11.53 11.30
N ILE A 73 -23.73 10.83 10.16
CA ILE A 73 -23.60 11.43 8.83
C ILE A 73 -24.70 12.46 8.58
N ALA A 74 -25.96 12.13 8.87
CA ALA A 74 -27.07 13.06 8.70
C ALA A 74 -26.92 14.32 9.56
N ARG A 75 -26.53 14.18 10.82
CA ARG A 75 -26.26 15.31 11.73
C ARG A 75 -25.07 16.15 11.25
N TYR A 76 -24.05 15.50 10.73
CA TYR A 76 -22.90 16.18 10.15
C TYR A 76 -23.29 17.01 8.93
N LEU A 77 -24.03 16.44 7.98
CA LEU A 77 -24.56 17.19 6.82
C LEU A 77 -25.47 18.36 7.25
N GLN A 78 -26.27 18.18 8.31
CA GLN A 78 -27.10 19.26 8.86
C GLN A 78 -26.29 20.40 9.50
N SER A 79 -25.05 20.13 9.91
CA SER A 79 -24.17 21.11 10.55
C SER A 79 -23.52 22.09 9.56
N PHE A 80 -23.62 21.83 8.25
CA PHE A 80 -23.04 22.69 7.23
C PHE A 80 -23.74 24.04 7.11
N GLU A 81 -22.99 25.00 6.56
CA GLU A 81 -23.53 26.32 6.22
C GLU A 81 -24.75 26.19 5.33
N LYS A 82 -25.77 26.99 5.65
CA LYS A 82 -27.07 26.92 4.99
C LYS A 82 -27.18 28.02 3.94
N LEU A 83 -27.59 27.64 2.74
CA LEU A 83 -28.04 28.58 1.71
C LEU A 83 -29.56 28.48 1.63
N ASN A 84 -30.26 29.59 1.88
CA ASN A 84 -31.73 29.64 1.89
C ASN A 84 -32.38 28.58 2.82
N GLY A 85 -31.75 28.32 3.97
CA GLY A 85 -32.23 27.34 4.95
C GLY A 85 -31.88 25.88 4.67
N VAL A 86 -31.26 25.58 3.53
CA VAL A 86 -30.81 24.23 3.16
C VAL A 86 -29.30 24.09 3.39
N PRO A 87 -28.84 23.11 4.18
CA PRO A 87 -27.41 22.84 4.35
C PRO A 87 -26.75 22.49 3.01
N MET A 88 -25.63 23.14 2.70
CA MET A 88 -24.89 22.93 1.46
C MET A 88 -23.56 22.21 1.73
N VAL A 89 -23.22 21.25 0.89
CA VAL A 89 -21.91 20.59 0.98
C VAL A 89 -20.81 21.60 0.62
N PRO A 90 -19.80 21.82 1.49
CA PRO A 90 -18.70 22.73 1.20
C PRO A 90 -17.90 22.34 -0.04
N GLU A 91 -17.42 23.34 -0.79
CA GLU A 91 -16.58 23.16 -1.99
C GLU A 91 -15.31 22.34 -1.70
N TYR A 92 -14.83 22.38 -0.46
CA TYR A 92 -13.74 21.52 0.03
C TYR A 92 -13.96 20.03 -0.34
N TYR A 93 -15.18 19.52 -0.25
CA TYR A 93 -15.48 18.11 -0.54
C TYR A 93 -15.62 17.80 -2.04
N CYS A 94 -15.73 18.82 -2.90
CA CYS A 94 -15.77 18.66 -4.36
C CYS A 94 -14.41 18.26 -4.94
N GLN A 95 -13.33 18.47 -4.19
CA GLN A 95 -11.97 18.19 -4.64
C GLN A 95 -11.56 16.74 -4.35
N THR A 96 -10.57 16.25 -5.11
CA THR A 96 -10.04 14.89 -4.95
C THR A 96 -9.24 14.73 -3.66
N GLN A 97 -8.74 15.81 -3.07
CA GLN A 97 -8.02 15.81 -1.79
C GLN A 97 -6.82 14.86 -1.77
N GLY A 98 -6.07 14.79 -2.88
CA GLY A 98 -4.93 13.87 -3.03
C GLY A 98 -5.30 12.38 -3.01
N ARG A 99 -6.60 12.03 -3.05
CA ARG A 99 -7.05 10.65 -3.20
C ARG A 99 -6.71 10.14 -4.59
N LYS A 100 -6.30 8.86 -4.67
CA LYS A 100 -5.97 8.20 -5.94
C LYS A 100 -7.16 8.27 -6.89
N ILE A 101 -6.97 8.91 -8.03
CA ILE A 101 -7.90 8.87 -9.15
C ILE A 101 -7.61 7.57 -9.90
N VAL A 102 -8.66 6.81 -10.23
CA VAL A 102 -8.50 5.60 -11.05
C VAL A 102 -8.19 6.08 -12.47
N GLU A 103 -6.93 5.98 -12.87
CA GLU A 103 -6.54 6.16 -14.26
C GLU A 103 -6.93 4.89 -15.03
N THR A 104 -7.86 5.03 -15.96
CA THR A 104 -8.32 3.93 -16.83
C THR A 104 -7.29 3.62 -17.94
N GLU A 105 -6.28 4.47 -18.11
CA GLU A 105 -5.29 4.32 -19.17
C GLU A 105 -4.27 3.22 -18.85
N SER A 106 -4.32 2.16 -19.65
CA SER A 106 -3.46 0.97 -19.57
C SER A 106 -2.07 1.20 -20.18
N ASP A 107 -1.49 2.38 -19.98
CA ASP A 107 -0.25 2.77 -20.63
C ASP A 107 0.96 2.41 -19.77
N ILE A 108 1.98 1.79 -20.37
CA ILE A 108 3.15 1.28 -19.61
C ILE A 108 3.88 2.41 -18.89
N PHE A 109 3.87 3.62 -19.46
CA PHE A 109 4.50 4.79 -18.86
C PHE A 109 3.81 5.30 -17.59
N SER A 110 2.49 5.10 -17.43
CA SER A 110 1.77 5.52 -16.21
C SER A 110 2.17 4.66 -15.00
N LEU A 111 2.63 3.43 -15.22
CA LEU A 111 3.17 2.58 -14.16
C LEU A 111 4.53 3.07 -13.62
N LEU A 112 5.29 3.86 -14.39
CA LEU A 112 6.60 4.38 -13.99
C LEU A 112 6.57 5.81 -13.44
N SER A 113 5.47 6.55 -13.63
CA SER A 113 5.42 7.99 -13.35
C SER A 113 5.33 8.35 -11.85
N ASN A 114 4.82 7.45 -11.01
CA ASN A 114 4.66 7.70 -9.56
C ASN A 114 5.09 6.50 -8.69
N PRO A 115 6.40 6.20 -8.59
CA PRO A 115 6.86 5.05 -7.85
C PRO A 115 6.82 5.26 -6.33
N ASN A 116 6.08 4.40 -5.63
CA ASN A 116 6.16 4.28 -4.17
C ASN A 116 7.46 3.55 -3.76
N ARG A 117 7.88 3.63 -2.48
CA ARG A 117 9.06 2.93 -1.94
C ARG A 117 9.07 1.43 -2.29
N ILE A 118 7.91 0.77 -2.23
CA ILE A 118 7.76 -0.64 -2.63
C ILE A 118 8.05 -0.82 -4.13
N ALA A 119 7.58 0.09 -4.98
CA ALA A 119 7.83 0.05 -6.41
C ALA A 119 9.32 0.24 -6.73
N LEU A 120 10.01 1.15 -6.02
CA LEU A 120 11.46 1.34 -6.17
C LEU A 120 12.25 0.07 -5.85
N VAL A 121 11.88 -0.63 -4.77
CA VAL A 121 12.50 -1.92 -4.41
C VAL A 121 12.26 -2.95 -5.52
N ALA A 122 11.04 -3.03 -6.05
CA ALA A 122 10.70 -3.94 -7.13
C ALA A 122 11.51 -3.65 -8.41
N TYR A 123 11.61 -2.38 -8.81
CA TYR A 123 12.42 -1.98 -9.97
C TYR A 123 13.89 -2.31 -9.77
N GLY A 124 14.43 -2.05 -8.57
CA GLY A 124 15.81 -2.41 -8.22
C GLY A 124 16.07 -3.91 -8.34
N ALA A 125 15.14 -4.74 -7.85
CA ALA A 125 15.23 -6.19 -7.98
C ALA A 125 15.20 -6.65 -9.45
N ILE A 126 14.29 -6.09 -10.26
CA ILE A 126 14.21 -6.40 -11.70
C ILE A 126 15.50 -5.99 -12.41
N LEU A 127 16.04 -4.80 -12.14
CA LEU A 127 17.28 -4.30 -12.73
C LEU A 127 18.47 -5.20 -12.35
N LEU A 128 18.56 -5.64 -11.10
CA LEU A 128 19.60 -6.55 -10.63
C LEU A 128 19.56 -7.87 -11.40
N ILE A 129 18.37 -8.45 -11.61
CA ILE A 129 18.20 -9.68 -12.39
C ILE A 129 18.69 -9.47 -13.83
N PHE A 130 18.36 -8.35 -14.46
CA PHE A 130 18.85 -8.02 -15.81
C PHE A 130 20.39 -7.94 -15.87
N ILE A 131 21.02 -7.28 -14.90
CA ILE A 131 22.49 -7.18 -14.83
C ILE A 131 23.13 -8.57 -14.69
N ILE A 132 22.57 -9.44 -13.85
CA ILE A 132 23.05 -10.81 -13.65
C ILE A 132 22.95 -11.60 -14.97
N ILE A 133 21.83 -11.50 -15.68
CA ILE A 133 21.64 -12.17 -16.98
C ILE A 133 22.69 -11.70 -17.99
N LEU A 134 22.88 -10.38 -18.13
CA LEU A 134 23.88 -9.80 -19.03
C LEU A 134 25.31 -10.24 -18.65
N PHE A 135 25.62 -10.30 -17.35
CA PHE A 135 26.91 -10.76 -16.86
C PHE A 135 27.18 -12.23 -17.19
N ILE A 136 26.17 -13.10 -17.05
CA ILE A 136 26.25 -14.52 -17.43
C ILE A 136 26.53 -14.65 -18.93
N ILE A 137 25.75 -13.95 -19.77
CA ILE A 137 25.91 -13.95 -21.23
C ILE A 137 27.32 -13.48 -21.60
N PHE A 138 27.77 -12.35 -21.05
CA PHE A 138 29.10 -11.82 -21.28
C PHE A 138 30.21 -12.80 -20.90
N THR A 139 30.08 -13.46 -19.74
CA THR A 139 31.03 -14.47 -19.25
C THR A 139 31.10 -15.67 -20.19
N ILE A 140 29.96 -16.16 -20.70
CA ILE A 140 29.90 -17.27 -21.65
C ILE A 140 30.58 -16.88 -22.98
N ILE A 141 30.29 -15.70 -23.53
CA ILE A 141 30.89 -15.21 -24.77
C ILE A 141 32.40 -15.07 -24.62
N ARG A 142 32.86 -14.46 -23.51
CA ARG A 142 34.30 -14.27 -23.23
C ARG A 142 35.03 -15.61 -23.10
N ARG A 143 34.42 -16.59 -22.41
CA ARG A 143 34.96 -17.96 -22.31
C ARG A 143 35.06 -18.65 -23.68
N LYS A 144 34.03 -18.53 -24.54
CA LYS A 144 34.07 -19.09 -25.91
C LYS A 144 35.15 -18.43 -26.79
N LYS A 145 35.30 -17.09 -26.73
CA LYS A 145 36.32 -16.35 -27.49
C LYS A 145 37.75 -16.74 -27.08
N ASN A 146 38.00 -16.90 -25.78
CA ASN A 146 39.31 -17.33 -25.27
C ASN A 146 39.66 -18.77 -25.65
N ARG A 147 38.68 -19.69 -25.67
CA ARG A 147 38.90 -21.07 -26.15
C ARG A 147 39.22 -21.11 -27.66
N ARG A 148 38.57 -20.29 -28.48
CA ARG A 148 38.87 -20.19 -29.93
C ARG A 148 40.26 -19.61 -30.22
N ARG A 149 40.70 -18.60 -29.45
CA ARG A 149 42.05 -18.02 -29.58
C ARG A 149 43.16 -19.01 -29.22
N ARG A 150 42.99 -19.81 -28.15
CA ARG A 150 43.97 -20.84 -27.76
C ARG A 150 44.10 -21.96 -28.81
N ARG A 151 43.01 -22.37 -29.46
CA ARG A 151 43.04 -23.36 -30.55
C ARG A 151 43.78 -22.86 -31.79
N ARG A 152 43.59 -21.58 -32.18
CA ARG A 152 44.36 -20.97 -33.29
C ARG A 152 45.85 -20.86 -33.00
N TYR A 153 46.23 -20.47 -31.78
CA TYR A 153 47.63 -20.42 -31.37
C TYR A 153 48.29 -21.81 -31.37
N SER A 154 47.62 -22.83 -30.83
CA SER A 154 48.14 -24.19 -30.84
C SER A 154 48.27 -24.77 -32.26
N SER A 155 47.34 -24.44 -33.17
CA SER A 155 47.40 -24.88 -34.57
C SER A 155 48.58 -24.26 -35.31
N ASN A 156 48.80 -22.94 -35.19
CA ASN A 156 49.93 -22.26 -35.84
C ASN A 156 51.29 -22.71 -35.28
N TYR A 157 51.39 -22.99 -33.98
CA TYR A 157 52.64 -23.50 -33.39
C TYR A 157 53.03 -24.88 -33.93
N ILE A 158 52.04 -25.76 -34.16
CA ILE A 158 52.29 -27.10 -34.73
C ILE A 158 52.72 -26.98 -36.20
N GLU A 159 52.14 -26.06 -36.96
CA GLU A 159 52.49 -25.82 -38.37
C GLU A 159 53.91 -25.26 -38.52
N ILE A 160 54.29 -24.25 -37.73
CA ILE A 160 55.64 -23.64 -37.78
C ILE A 160 56.73 -24.65 -37.40
N ARG A 161 56.46 -25.58 -36.47
CA ARG A 161 57.43 -26.60 -36.04
C ARG A 161 57.61 -27.74 -37.05
N ARG A 162 56.71 -27.88 -38.03
CA ARG A 162 56.78 -28.88 -39.09
C ARG A 162 57.57 -28.39 -40.32
N ILE A 163 57.86 -27.08 -40.39
CA ILE A 163 58.54 -26.42 -41.52
C ILE A 163 60.05 -26.21 -41.24
N LYS A 164 60.52 -26.49 -40.01
CA LYS A 164 61.94 -26.57 -39.66
C LYS A 164 62.38 -28.03 -39.53
#